data_AF-A0A7X6ZZ94-F1
#
_entry.id   AF-A0A7X6ZZ94-F1
#
_cell.length_a   1.000
_cell.length_b   1.000
_cell.length_c   1.000
_cell.angle_alpha   90.00
_cell.angle_beta   90.00
_cell.angle_gamma   90.00
#
_symmetry.space_group_name_H-M   'P 1'
#
loop_
_entity.id
_entity.type
_entity.pdbx_description
1 polymer ?
#
loop_
_entity_poly.entity_id
_entity_poly.type
_entity_poly.pdbx_seq_one_letter_code
_entity_poly.pdbx_strand_id
1 'polypeptide(L)'
;MLEKILKALEENNPNHIFNYTIPNLLNTHNYPKAINIGKEVIVNPYEFYSDLIKNHILIYKQPNIDYNQSLSQIKQHKNKVNWHKKSIFYSLMARTSTTWDSDRDNKLSENNLYDLNELGSFVKSLSLLPYLKSIGVDTLYFLPLSKYSTYRSKGDLGSSYAVLSFTELDPNLKDSLTGDKTTLEEEFKAFVEALHLLDMRIMIDIIPRTNALDSDLILEHPEWFYWINSSDLDIYSSPYIDTIVGETLPPIIDYMPDVYNHPDTKKHLSLFKENPKKQNPKKWSKVVELVKKGMNILDATTKVYQMTVAPAFSDNINDIQPPWYDVTFFRIYLDHPENAKKYLSKDQAPYILFDTIKSNLHPGKLPNYPLWEKLANIIPYYQKEYGIDGARIDMGHALPDELIHLILNKAREIDHNFIFVAEELDMKNAKKAKKLGYDMIIGNGFIMETRILEGKLHEFVKSL
;
A
#
# COMPACT_ATOMS: atom_id res chain seq x y z
N MET A 1 13.07 14.76 14.88
CA MET A 1 13.19 13.29 15.04
C MET A 1 14.56 12.76 14.65
N LEU A 2 15.16 13.24 13.56
CA LEU A 2 16.45 12.78 13.07
C LEU A 2 17.61 12.91 14.08
N GLU A 3 17.63 13.97 14.90
CA GLU A 3 18.57 14.12 16.03
C GLU A 3 18.39 13.03 17.11
N LYS A 4 17.16 12.53 17.30
CA LYS A 4 16.88 11.42 18.21
C LYS A 4 17.46 10.11 17.66
N ILE A 5 17.32 9.87 16.35
CA ILE A 5 17.96 8.72 15.67
C ILE A 5 19.49 8.80 15.81
N LEU A 6 20.09 9.97 15.54
CA LEU A 6 21.53 10.19 15.72
C LEU A 6 21.99 9.82 17.13
N LYS A 7 21.30 10.34 18.15
CA LYS A 7 21.61 10.02 19.55
C LYS A 7 21.46 8.52 19.84
N ALA A 8 20.42 7.87 19.33
CA ALA A 8 20.22 6.43 19.52
C ALA A 8 21.36 5.61 18.91
N LEU A 9 21.84 5.98 17.71
CA LEU A 9 22.97 5.33 17.06
C LEU A 9 24.27 5.52 17.84
N GLU A 10 24.57 6.76 18.28
CA GLU A 10 25.77 7.07 19.06
C GLU A 10 25.78 6.31 20.41
N GLU A 11 24.64 6.20 21.08
CA GLU A 11 24.54 5.51 22.37
C GLU A 11 24.42 3.98 22.26
N ASN A 12 23.98 3.43 21.12
CA ASN A 12 23.92 1.99 20.89
C ASN A 12 25.20 1.42 20.31
N ASN A 13 26.12 2.26 19.82
CA ASN A 13 27.37 1.81 19.22
C ASN A 13 28.18 0.98 20.22
N PRO A 14 28.28 -0.35 20.04
CA PRO A 14 29.09 -1.17 20.92
C PRO A 14 30.57 -0.91 20.63
N ASN A 15 31.42 -1.07 21.65
CA ASN A 15 32.86 -1.05 21.44
C ASN A 15 33.32 -2.38 20.81
N HIS A 16 33.05 -2.53 19.51
CA HIS A 16 33.24 -3.75 18.73
C HIS A 16 33.79 -3.42 17.33
N ILE A 17 34.59 -4.34 16.76
CA ILE A 17 35.09 -4.22 15.39
C ILE A 17 34.11 -4.90 14.45
N PHE A 18 33.53 -4.15 13.52
CA PHE A 18 32.58 -4.67 12.56
C PHE A 18 33.27 -5.12 11.27
N ASN A 19 32.85 -6.29 10.79
CA ASN A 19 32.99 -6.76 9.41
C ASN A 19 31.68 -6.55 8.64
N TYR A 20 30.93 -5.52 9.02
CA TYR A 20 29.64 -5.17 8.45
C TYR A 20 29.86 -4.48 7.10
N THR A 21 29.27 -5.03 6.05
CA THR A 21 29.40 -4.55 4.68
C THR A 21 28.12 -3.91 4.19
N ILE A 22 28.29 -2.93 3.32
CA ILE A 22 27.22 -2.35 2.50
C ILE A 22 27.69 -2.28 1.05
N PRO A 23 26.79 -2.24 0.06
CA PRO A 23 27.16 -1.93 -1.31
C PRO A 23 27.88 -0.57 -1.36
N ASN A 24 28.96 -0.50 -2.14
CA ASN A 24 29.73 0.75 -2.28
C ASN A 24 28.86 1.93 -2.79
N LEU A 25 27.78 1.63 -3.52
CA LEU A 25 26.79 2.62 -3.96
C LEU A 25 26.17 3.42 -2.79
N LEU A 26 25.93 2.76 -1.65
CA LEU A 26 25.32 3.40 -0.47
C LEU A 26 26.29 4.35 0.25
N ASN A 27 27.59 4.26 -0.04
CA ASN A 27 28.61 5.17 0.49
C ASN A 27 28.87 6.37 -0.44
N THR A 28 27.84 6.90 -1.11
CA THR A 28 27.98 8.06 -2.02
C THR A 28 28.47 9.33 -1.30
N HIS A 29 28.27 9.41 0.03
CA HIS A 29 28.76 10.54 0.84
C HIS A 29 30.24 10.45 1.22
N ASN A 30 30.95 9.39 0.80
CA ASN A 30 32.38 9.16 1.05
C ASN A 30 32.74 9.12 2.55
N TYR A 31 32.08 8.25 3.32
CA TYR A 31 32.38 8.02 4.73
C TYR A 31 33.88 7.72 4.93
N PRO A 32 34.62 8.53 5.70
CA PRO A 32 36.09 8.49 5.71
C PRO A 32 36.69 7.24 6.34
N LYS A 33 35.95 6.53 7.21
CA LYS A 33 36.43 5.28 7.84
C LYS A 33 35.99 4.03 7.09
N ALA A 34 35.34 4.16 5.94
CA ALA A 34 34.95 3.03 5.11
C ALA A 34 36.20 2.35 4.51
N ILE A 35 36.23 1.00 4.55
CA ILE A 35 37.29 0.21 3.91
C ILE A 35 36.72 -0.40 2.63
N ASN A 36 37.22 0.04 1.47
CA ASN A 36 36.77 -0.47 0.19
C ASN A 36 37.34 -1.87 -0.08
N ILE A 37 36.46 -2.81 -0.41
CA ILE A 37 36.79 -4.20 -0.73
C ILE A 37 36.23 -4.62 -2.11
N GLY A 38 36.03 -3.65 -3.01
CA GLY A 38 35.58 -3.85 -4.38
C GLY A 38 34.20 -3.26 -4.62
N LYS A 39 33.17 -4.12 -4.72
CA LYS A 39 31.77 -3.69 -4.89
C LYS A 39 31.10 -3.31 -3.57
N GLU A 40 31.77 -3.57 -2.46
CA GLU A 40 31.30 -3.35 -1.10
C GLU A 40 32.29 -2.45 -0.35
N VAL A 41 31.82 -1.87 0.74
CA VAL A 41 32.65 -1.22 1.75
C VAL A 41 32.35 -1.80 3.12
N ILE A 42 33.39 -2.00 3.93
CA ILE A 42 33.25 -2.35 5.36
C ILE A 42 33.11 -1.05 6.15
N VAL A 43 32.15 -1.01 7.05
CA VAL A 43 31.87 0.14 7.92
C VAL A 43 31.54 -0.31 9.35
N ASN A 44 31.73 0.57 10.33
CA ASN A 44 30.94 0.48 11.56
C ASN A 44 29.56 1.10 11.23
N PRO A 45 28.46 0.33 11.30
CA PRO A 45 27.16 0.81 10.85
C PRO A 45 26.66 1.98 11.70
N TYR A 46 26.86 1.95 13.02
CA TYR A 46 26.47 3.04 13.91
C TYR A 46 27.18 4.34 13.57
N GLU A 47 28.50 4.29 13.36
CA GLU A 47 29.27 5.48 12.99
C GLU A 47 28.95 5.97 11.58
N PHE A 48 28.74 5.06 10.62
CA PHE A 48 28.37 5.38 9.24
C PHE A 48 27.04 6.13 9.16
N TYR A 49 25.97 5.60 9.78
CA TYR A 49 24.68 6.27 9.77
C TYR A 49 24.68 7.54 10.62
N SER A 50 25.48 7.60 11.69
CA SER A 50 25.65 8.82 12.48
C SER A 50 26.34 9.93 11.67
N ASP A 51 27.40 9.60 10.93
CA ASP A 51 28.11 10.53 10.05
C ASP A 51 27.21 11.04 8.92
N LEU A 52 26.51 10.13 8.25
CA LEU A 52 25.51 10.47 7.24
C LEU A 52 24.46 11.47 7.77
N ILE A 53 23.85 11.16 8.92
CA ILE A 53 22.83 12.04 9.51
C ILE A 53 23.42 13.40 9.88
N LYS A 54 24.54 13.40 10.62
CA LYS A 54 25.13 14.61 11.19
C LYS A 54 25.74 15.53 10.15
N ASN A 55 26.53 14.97 9.25
CA ASN A 55 27.41 15.73 8.36
C ASN A 55 26.83 15.90 6.95
N HIS A 56 25.81 15.12 6.57
CA HIS A 56 25.25 15.19 5.22
C HIS A 56 23.75 15.51 5.17
N ILE A 57 23.02 15.42 6.29
CA ILE A 57 21.58 15.72 6.32
C ILE A 57 21.28 16.90 7.25
N LEU A 58 21.67 16.81 8.52
CA LEU A 58 21.38 17.86 9.52
C LEU A 58 22.06 19.20 9.23
N ILE A 59 23.08 19.23 8.37
CA ILE A 59 23.71 20.48 7.92
C ILE A 59 22.74 21.43 7.19
N TYR A 60 21.64 20.90 6.64
CA TYR A 60 20.61 21.69 5.95
C TYR A 60 19.53 22.22 6.89
N LYS A 61 19.56 21.83 8.17
CA LYS A 61 18.55 22.21 9.16
C LYS A 61 18.63 23.70 9.45
N GLN A 62 17.50 24.39 9.26
CA GLN A 62 17.36 25.80 9.62
C GLN A 62 16.66 25.96 10.97
N PRO A 63 17.05 26.97 11.79
CA PRO A 63 16.35 27.27 13.03
C PRO A 63 14.87 27.59 12.80
N ASN A 64 14.00 27.13 13.70
CA ASN A 64 12.56 27.41 13.72
C ASN A 64 11.75 26.89 12.52
N ILE A 65 12.28 25.97 11.72
CA ILE A 65 11.53 25.24 10.70
C ILE A 65 11.19 23.85 11.22
N ASP A 66 9.91 23.48 11.14
CA ASP A 66 9.45 22.12 11.43
C ASP A 66 9.38 21.30 10.13
N TYR A 67 10.33 20.39 9.98
CA TYR A 67 10.44 19.52 8.81
C TYR A 67 9.51 18.29 8.86
N ASN A 68 8.64 18.16 9.87
CA ASN A 68 7.63 17.09 9.97
C ASN A 68 6.29 17.46 9.30
N GLN A 69 6.30 18.50 8.48
CA GLN A 69 5.17 18.95 7.66
C GLN A 69 5.51 18.73 6.19
N SER A 70 4.52 18.78 5.29
CA SER A 70 4.81 18.65 3.86
C SER A 70 5.74 19.77 3.38
N LEU A 71 6.53 19.50 2.35
CA LEU A 71 7.45 20.49 1.78
C LEU A 71 6.70 21.74 1.29
N SER A 72 5.44 21.56 0.87
CA SER A 72 4.58 22.66 0.43
C SER A 72 4.18 23.59 1.58
N GLN A 73 3.90 23.02 2.76
CA GLN A 73 3.60 23.78 3.98
C GLN A 73 4.86 24.47 4.51
N ILE A 74 6.01 23.78 4.53
CA ILE A 74 7.31 24.34 4.92
C ILE A 74 7.66 25.55 4.04
N LYS A 75 7.48 25.45 2.73
CA LYS A 75 7.74 26.54 1.76
C LYS A 75 6.65 27.62 1.73
N GLN A 76 5.57 27.47 2.51
CA GLN A 76 4.44 28.41 2.62
C GLN A 76 3.86 28.84 1.27
N HIS A 77 3.70 27.89 0.34
CA HIS A 77 3.18 28.20 -0.98
C HIS A 77 1.71 28.66 -0.94
N LYS A 78 1.46 29.93 -1.29
CA LYS A 78 0.10 30.51 -1.32
C LYS A 78 -0.78 30.02 -2.47
N ASN A 79 -0.17 29.50 -3.55
CA ASN A 79 -0.86 29.06 -4.77
C ASN A 79 -0.49 27.61 -5.11
N LYS A 80 -1.31 26.93 -5.91
CA LYS A 80 -1.02 25.57 -6.40
C LYS A 80 0.25 25.56 -7.25
N VAL A 81 1.29 24.87 -6.80
CA VAL A 81 2.62 24.86 -7.43
C VAL A 81 2.76 23.80 -8.53
N ASN A 82 1.93 22.75 -8.51
CA ASN A 82 2.01 21.61 -9.42
C ASN A 82 3.45 21.04 -9.52
N TRP A 83 4.10 20.86 -8.37
CA TRP A 83 5.51 20.49 -8.27
C TRP A 83 5.83 19.20 -9.05
N HIS A 84 4.90 18.24 -9.06
CA HIS A 84 5.02 16.97 -9.78
C HIS A 84 5.41 17.08 -11.26
N LYS A 85 5.06 18.19 -11.94
CA LYS A 85 5.37 18.38 -13.37
C LYS A 85 6.85 18.60 -13.67
N LYS A 86 7.66 18.89 -12.65
CA LYS A 86 9.09 19.15 -12.76
C LYS A 86 9.93 18.16 -11.94
N SER A 87 9.27 17.17 -11.33
CA SER A 87 9.89 16.24 -10.40
C SER A 87 10.39 14.99 -11.08
N ILE A 88 11.42 14.39 -10.48
CA ILE A 88 11.99 13.10 -10.88
C ILE A 88 11.71 12.13 -9.73
N PHE A 89 10.88 11.13 -10.04
CA PHE A 89 10.37 10.16 -9.09
C PHE A 89 11.28 8.94 -9.02
N TYR A 90 11.52 8.43 -7.83
CA TYR A 90 12.12 7.12 -7.60
C TYR A 90 11.13 6.25 -6.82
N SER A 91 10.72 5.13 -7.42
CA SER A 91 9.86 4.15 -6.73
C SER A 91 10.71 3.29 -5.79
N LEU A 92 10.29 3.18 -4.54
CA LEU A 92 11.03 2.53 -3.48
C LEU A 92 10.14 1.53 -2.74
N MET A 93 10.66 0.32 -2.54
CA MET A 93 10.08 -0.69 -1.65
C MET A 93 11.00 -0.82 -0.44
N ALA A 94 10.55 -0.28 0.70
CA ALA A 94 11.38 -0.07 1.89
C ALA A 94 12.07 -1.36 2.36
N ARG A 95 11.32 -2.46 2.43
CA ARG A 95 11.80 -3.78 2.87
C ARG A 95 12.80 -4.47 1.92
N THR A 96 13.09 -3.89 0.75
CA THR A 96 13.96 -4.50 -0.28
C THR A 96 15.10 -3.60 -0.69
N SER A 97 14.88 -2.28 -0.75
CA SER A 97 15.79 -1.35 -1.45
C SER A 97 17.13 -1.17 -0.76
N THR A 98 17.22 -1.46 0.53
CA THR A 98 18.48 -1.47 1.30
C THR A 98 18.72 -2.79 2.02
N THR A 99 18.12 -3.88 1.52
CA THR A 99 18.39 -5.23 2.02
C THR A 99 19.77 -5.68 1.57
N TRP A 100 20.59 -6.17 2.50
CA TRP A 100 21.96 -6.58 2.19
C TRP A 100 22.49 -7.59 3.20
N ASP A 101 23.09 -8.69 2.70
CA ASP A 101 23.88 -9.65 3.48
C ASP A 101 25.13 -8.92 3.99
N SER A 102 25.03 -8.43 5.22
CA SER A 102 25.97 -7.46 5.76
C SER A 102 27.16 -8.15 6.42
N ASP A 103 27.00 -9.38 6.90
CA ASP A 103 28.11 -10.17 7.48
C ASP A 103 28.77 -11.14 6.48
N ARG A 104 28.19 -11.30 5.28
CA ARG A 104 28.66 -12.08 4.14
C ARG A 104 28.62 -13.59 4.40
N ASP A 105 27.61 -14.06 5.13
CA ASP A 105 27.38 -15.49 5.36
C ASP A 105 26.65 -16.20 4.21
N ASN A 106 26.30 -15.46 3.15
CA ASN A 106 25.52 -15.87 1.98
C ASN A 106 24.03 -16.12 2.27
N LYS A 107 23.49 -15.49 3.31
CA LYS A 107 22.06 -15.53 3.65
C LYS A 107 21.59 -14.12 3.98
N LEU A 108 20.27 -13.96 3.98
CA LEU A 108 19.62 -12.77 4.53
C LEU A 108 18.96 -13.18 5.83
N SER A 109 19.25 -12.45 6.90
CA SER A 109 18.79 -12.76 8.24
C SER A 109 18.17 -11.55 8.94
N GLU A 110 17.23 -11.81 9.84
CA GLU A 110 16.72 -10.79 10.76
C GLU A 110 17.70 -10.48 11.89
N ASN A 111 18.69 -11.36 12.10
CA ASN A 111 19.74 -11.24 13.09
C ASN A 111 21.02 -11.87 12.53
N ASN A 112 21.92 -11.02 12.03
CA ASN A 112 23.22 -11.45 11.55
C ASN A 112 24.20 -11.68 12.70
N LEU A 113 25.50 -11.87 12.40
CA LEU A 113 26.56 -12.05 13.40
C LEU A 113 26.63 -10.97 14.50
N TYR A 114 26.02 -9.80 14.27
CA TYR A 114 26.00 -8.66 15.17
C TYR A 114 24.63 -8.40 15.81
N ASP A 115 23.69 -9.35 15.73
CA ASP A 115 22.29 -9.17 16.12
C ASP A 115 21.62 -7.98 15.39
N LEU A 116 22.05 -7.73 14.14
CA LEU A 116 21.49 -6.69 13.29
C LEU A 116 20.63 -7.33 12.19
N ASN A 117 19.46 -6.73 11.94
CA ASN A 117 18.61 -7.08 10.82
C ASN A 117 19.33 -6.73 9.50
N GLU A 118 19.10 -7.52 8.45
CA GLU A 118 19.66 -7.32 7.12
C GLU A 118 18.62 -6.85 6.10
N LEU A 119 17.33 -6.95 6.44
CA LEU A 119 16.24 -6.42 5.62
C LEU A 119 16.26 -4.89 5.57
N GLY A 120 15.68 -4.32 4.52
CA GLY A 120 15.55 -2.88 4.37
C GLY A 120 14.66 -2.26 5.46
N SER A 121 15.04 -1.08 5.92
CA SER A 121 14.43 -0.34 7.03
C SER A 121 14.41 1.15 6.74
N PHE A 122 13.72 1.95 7.55
CA PHE A 122 13.74 3.41 7.40
C PHE A 122 15.13 4.01 7.68
N VAL A 123 15.84 3.52 8.69
CA VAL A 123 17.18 4.01 9.03
C VAL A 123 18.18 3.69 7.92
N LYS A 124 18.21 2.46 7.41
CA LYS A 124 19.11 2.10 6.29
C LYS A 124 18.77 2.85 5.02
N SER A 125 17.48 3.10 4.76
CA SER A 125 17.02 3.86 3.60
C SER A 125 17.57 5.29 3.56
N LEU A 126 18.02 5.87 4.69
CA LEU A 126 18.72 7.17 4.69
C LEU A 126 19.97 7.16 3.81
N SER A 127 20.67 6.02 3.71
CA SER A 127 21.89 5.90 2.90
C SER A 127 21.65 6.01 1.39
N LEU A 128 20.42 5.83 0.93
CA LEU A 128 20.05 6.03 -0.47
C LEU A 128 19.95 7.51 -0.83
N LEU A 129 19.64 8.39 0.14
CA LEU A 129 19.28 9.78 -0.15
C LEU A 129 20.40 10.58 -0.83
N PRO A 130 21.67 10.50 -0.41
CA PRO A 130 22.75 11.21 -1.12
C PRO A 130 22.89 10.76 -2.58
N TYR A 131 22.80 9.45 -2.83
CA TYR A 131 22.86 8.90 -4.18
C TYR A 131 21.70 9.38 -5.05
N LEU A 132 20.46 9.20 -4.57
CA LEU A 132 19.26 9.57 -5.31
C LEU A 132 19.25 11.07 -5.63
N LYS A 133 19.62 11.91 -4.66
CA LYS A 133 19.77 13.35 -4.88
C LYS A 133 20.83 13.68 -5.93
N SER A 134 21.98 12.97 -5.93
CA SER A 134 23.06 13.20 -6.90
C SER A 134 22.65 12.93 -8.36
N ILE A 135 21.70 12.01 -8.59
CA ILE A 135 21.18 11.70 -9.92
C ILE A 135 19.92 12.52 -10.27
N GLY A 136 19.57 13.50 -9.42
CA GLY A 136 18.49 14.45 -9.66
C GLY A 136 17.10 14.00 -9.18
N VAL A 137 16.99 12.87 -8.48
CA VAL A 137 15.71 12.46 -7.86
C VAL A 137 15.36 13.47 -6.77
N ASP A 138 14.12 13.97 -6.81
CA ASP A 138 13.57 14.90 -5.83
C ASP A 138 12.29 14.38 -5.16
N THR A 139 11.79 13.21 -5.56
CA THR A 139 10.56 12.62 -5.01
C THR A 139 10.71 11.12 -4.85
N LEU A 140 10.48 10.60 -3.64
CA LEU A 140 10.40 9.16 -3.38
C LEU A 140 8.95 8.71 -3.33
N TYR A 141 8.62 7.71 -4.14
CA TYR A 141 7.31 7.05 -4.15
C TYR A 141 7.42 5.68 -3.49
N PHE A 142 6.82 5.52 -2.33
CA PHE A 142 6.81 4.29 -1.56
C PHE A 142 5.66 3.38 -1.99
N LEU A 143 5.99 2.11 -2.25
CA LEU A 143 5.01 1.03 -2.17
C LEU A 143 4.43 0.95 -0.75
N PRO A 144 3.32 0.21 -0.52
CA PRO A 144 2.62 0.22 0.76
C PRO A 144 3.54 -0.02 1.96
N LEU A 145 3.45 0.88 2.95
CA LEU A 145 4.22 0.88 4.20
C LEU A 145 3.45 0.28 5.38
N SER A 146 2.19 -0.04 5.17
CA SER A 146 1.27 -0.49 6.19
C SER A 146 1.59 -1.91 6.66
N LYS A 147 1.26 -2.19 7.92
CA LYS A 147 1.25 -3.55 8.45
C LYS A 147 0.42 -4.45 7.54
N TYR A 148 0.98 -5.60 7.19
CA TYR A 148 0.42 -6.51 6.21
C TYR A 148 0.26 -7.92 6.77
N SER A 149 -0.54 -8.72 6.08
CA SER A 149 -0.82 -10.10 6.44
C SER A 149 0.15 -11.07 5.78
N THR A 150 0.59 -12.06 6.56
CA THR A 150 1.26 -13.26 6.06
C THR A 150 0.29 -14.44 5.90
N TYR A 151 -1.00 -14.24 6.18
CA TYR A 151 -2.02 -15.27 6.01
C TYR A 151 -2.17 -15.62 4.52
N ARG A 152 -1.93 -16.89 4.18
CA ARG A 152 -1.94 -17.40 2.80
C ARG A 152 -0.99 -16.64 1.86
N SER A 153 0.16 -16.20 2.38
CA SER A 153 1.20 -15.60 1.56
C SER A 153 1.71 -16.57 0.48
N LYS A 154 2.14 -16.01 -0.65
CA LYS A 154 2.81 -16.76 -1.73
C LYS A 154 4.27 -17.14 -1.39
N GLY A 155 4.84 -16.50 -0.36
CA GLY A 155 6.21 -16.70 0.10
C GLY A 155 6.39 -16.11 1.50
N ASP A 156 7.63 -16.08 1.99
CA ASP A 156 7.92 -15.90 3.42
C ASP A 156 7.53 -14.52 3.98
N LEU A 157 7.60 -13.46 3.16
CA LEU A 157 7.33 -12.08 3.59
C LEU A 157 5.91 -11.58 3.28
N GLY A 158 5.04 -12.34 2.64
CA GLY A 158 3.71 -11.84 2.24
C GLY A 158 3.71 -10.65 1.26
N SER A 159 2.52 -10.27 0.81
CA SER A 159 2.33 -9.10 -0.06
C SER A 159 2.14 -7.84 0.78
N SER A 160 2.87 -6.76 0.46
CA SER A 160 2.64 -5.45 1.12
C SER A 160 1.26 -4.87 0.81
N TYR A 161 0.58 -5.41 -0.21
CA TYR A 161 -0.78 -5.03 -0.58
C TYR A 161 -1.86 -5.77 0.23
N ALA A 162 -1.48 -6.78 1.03
CA ALA A 162 -2.37 -7.46 1.97
C ALA A 162 -2.46 -6.67 3.29
N VAL A 163 -3.06 -5.48 3.25
CA VAL A 163 -3.07 -4.54 4.38
C VAL A 163 -3.88 -5.08 5.58
N LEU A 164 -3.31 -5.11 6.78
CA LEU A 164 -4.04 -5.43 8.03
C LEU A 164 -4.59 -4.17 8.71
N SER A 165 -3.79 -3.10 8.69
CA SER A 165 -4.09 -1.82 9.34
C SER A 165 -3.62 -0.66 8.47
N PHE A 166 -4.47 0.35 8.28
CA PHE A 166 -4.13 1.54 7.47
C PHE A 166 -3.31 2.59 8.22
N THR A 167 -3.13 2.46 9.53
CA THR A 167 -2.42 3.45 10.35
C THR A 167 -1.18 2.88 11.00
N GLU A 168 -1.09 1.56 11.17
CA GLU A 168 0.12 0.89 11.66
C GLU A 168 1.08 0.65 10.50
N LEU A 169 2.35 0.98 10.71
CA LEU A 169 3.44 0.68 9.78
C LEU A 169 3.83 -0.80 9.87
N ASP A 170 4.48 -1.33 8.82
CA ASP A 170 5.08 -2.65 8.83
C ASP A 170 6.16 -2.76 9.93
N PRO A 171 5.98 -3.63 10.93
CA PRO A 171 6.93 -3.78 12.03
C PRO A 171 8.34 -4.18 11.57
N ASN A 172 8.47 -4.83 10.41
CA ASN A 172 9.76 -5.26 9.87
C ASN A 172 10.61 -4.10 9.32
N LEU A 173 10.03 -2.90 9.19
CA LEU A 173 10.76 -1.70 8.77
C LEU A 173 11.49 -1.00 9.93
N LYS A 174 11.30 -1.50 11.16
CA LYS A 174 12.02 -1.04 12.34
C LYS A 174 13.47 -1.50 12.26
N ASP A 175 14.41 -0.57 12.45
CA ASP A 175 15.82 -0.93 12.43
C ASP A 175 16.33 -1.41 13.79
N SER A 176 17.19 -2.43 13.77
CA SER A 176 17.84 -2.96 14.97
C SER A 176 18.96 -2.04 15.50
N LEU A 177 19.56 -1.18 14.67
CA LEU A 177 20.63 -0.25 15.05
C LEU A 177 20.18 0.75 16.11
N THR A 178 18.92 1.15 16.12
CA THR A 178 18.40 2.09 17.12
C THR A 178 17.81 1.38 18.34
N GLY A 179 17.68 0.04 18.30
CA GLY A 179 17.13 -0.77 19.39
C GLY A 179 15.81 -0.23 19.91
N ASP A 180 15.61 -0.30 21.23
CA ASP A 180 14.41 0.21 21.92
C ASP A 180 14.42 1.73 22.18
N LYS A 181 15.46 2.45 21.76
CA LYS A 181 15.58 3.90 22.03
C LYS A 181 14.64 4.75 21.17
N THR A 182 14.10 4.18 20.10
CA THR A 182 13.19 4.84 19.16
C THR A 182 12.09 3.88 18.74
N THR A 183 10.90 4.39 18.45
CA THR A 183 9.83 3.57 17.86
C THR A 183 9.91 3.53 16.33
N LEU A 184 9.16 2.63 15.71
CA LEU A 184 9.03 2.53 14.26
C LEU A 184 8.51 3.84 13.63
N GLU A 185 7.52 4.45 14.27
CA GLU A 185 6.91 5.70 13.82
C GLU A 185 7.92 6.86 13.89
N GLU A 186 8.77 6.88 14.92
CA GLU A 186 9.83 7.88 15.04
C GLU A 186 10.90 7.73 13.96
N GLU A 187 11.23 6.50 13.57
CA GLU A 187 12.14 6.23 12.46
C GLU A 187 11.56 6.66 11.12
N PHE A 188 10.29 6.35 10.86
CA PHE A 188 9.62 6.83 9.64
C PHE A 188 9.54 8.36 9.61
N LYS A 189 9.18 8.97 10.73
CA LYS A 189 9.13 10.43 10.87
C LYS A 189 10.50 11.08 10.67
N ALA A 190 11.57 10.47 11.20
CA ALA A 190 12.94 10.92 10.95
C ALA A 190 13.35 10.76 9.48
N PHE A 191 12.92 9.69 8.82
CA PHE A 191 13.17 9.49 7.39
C PHE A 191 12.48 10.57 6.53
N VAL A 192 11.22 10.92 6.83
CA VAL A 192 10.52 12.01 6.14
C VAL A 192 11.17 13.36 6.42
N GLU A 193 11.56 13.63 7.67
CA GLU A 193 12.34 14.83 8.02
C GLU A 193 13.65 14.93 7.23
N ALA A 194 14.36 13.81 7.05
CA ALA A 194 15.59 13.76 6.26
C ALA A 194 15.35 14.08 4.78
N LEU A 195 14.27 13.55 4.18
CA LEU A 195 13.88 13.93 2.81
C LEU A 195 13.64 15.42 2.70
N HIS A 196 12.87 15.98 3.62
CA HIS A 196 12.51 17.39 3.58
C HIS A 196 13.70 18.33 3.79
N LEU A 197 14.64 17.97 4.67
CA LEU A 197 15.91 18.67 4.82
C LEU A 197 16.74 18.69 3.52
N LEU A 198 16.62 17.63 2.72
CA LEU A 198 17.29 17.50 1.43
C LEU A 198 16.50 18.11 0.27
N ASP A 199 15.40 18.81 0.53
CA ASP A 199 14.45 19.33 -0.46
C ASP A 199 13.84 18.25 -1.36
N MET A 200 13.70 17.03 -0.82
CA MET A 200 13.05 15.90 -1.47
C MET A 200 11.64 15.69 -0.88
N ARG A 201 10.73 15.15 -1.69
CA ARG A 201 9.34 14.84 -1.31
C ARG A 201 9.11 13.36 -1.10
N ILE A 202 8.06 13.04 -0.35
CA ILE A 202 7.59 11.67 -0.17
C ILE A 202 6.15 11.49 -0.65
N MET A 203 5.91 10.38 -1.34
CA MET A 203 4.58 9.88 -1.67
C MET A 203 4.41 8.45 -1.20
N ILE A 204 3.21 8.08 -0.80
CA ILE A 204 2.87 6.71 -0.37
C ILE A 204 1.82 6.08 -1.30
N ASP A 205 1.69 4.76 -1.26
CA ASP A 205 0.65 4.02 -1.95
C ASP A 205 -0.47 3.62 -0.97
N ILE A 206 -1.73 3.82 -1.36
CA ILE A 206 -2.90 3.39 -0.59
C ILE A 206 -3.89 2.62 -1.48
N ILE A 207 -4.55 1.61 -0.89
CA ILE A 207 -5.45 0.71 -1.62
C ILE A 207 -6.82 0.66 -0.95
N PRO A 208 -7.67 1.69 -1.13
CA PRO A 208 -8.94 1.79 -0.42
C PRO A 208 -10.01 0.76 -0.82
N ARG A 209 -9.83 0.02 -1.92
CA ARG A 209 -10.81 -0.97 -2.39
C ARG A 209 -10.67 -2.33 -1.70
N THR A 210 -9.45 -2.73 -1.35
CA THR A 210 -9.10 -4.07 -0.84
C THR A 210 -8.50 -3.99 0.56
N ASN A 211 -8.36 -5.16 1.17
CA ASN A 211 -7.76 -5.33 2.50
C ASN A 211 -7.28 -6.78 2.66
N ALA A 212 -6.45 -7.11 3.65
CA ALA A 212 -6.12 -8.50 3.97
C ALA A 212 -7.38 -9.32 4.33
N LEU A 213 -7.38 -10.62 4.03
CA LEU A 213 -8.50 -11.50 4.39
C LEU A 213 -8.73 -11.54 5.90
N ASP A 214 -7.67 -11.41 6.69
CA ASP A 214 -7.67 -11.52 8.16
C ASP A 214 -7.50 -10.16 8.85
N SER A 215 -7.94 -9.08 8.19
CA SER A 215 -7.84 -7.72 8.75
C SER A 215 -8.44 -7.59 10.15
N ASP A 216 -7.75 -6.80 10.98
CA ASP A 216 -8.18 -6.42 12.33
C ASP A 216 -9.57 -5.77 12.34
N LEU A 217 -9.98 -5.12 11.24
CA LEU A 217 -11.30 -4.49 11.09
C LEU A 217 -12.46 -5.50 11.12
N ILE A 218 -12.21 -6.78 10.85
CA ILE A 218 -13.24 -7.82 10.89
C ILE A 218 -13.81 -7.98 12.29
N LEU A 219 -12.99 -7.79 13.33
CA LEU A 219 -13.40 -7.96 14.71
C LEU A 219 -14.50 -6.95 15.11
N GLU A 220 -14.33 -5.70 14.67
CA GLU A 220 -15.20 -4.57 14.97
C GLU A 220 -16.37 -4.48 13.97
N HIS A 221 -16.06 -4.68 12.68
CA HIS A 221 -16.94 -4.45 11.53
C HIS A 221 -17.03 -5.66 10.60
N PRO A 222 -17.50 -6.84 11.06
CA PRO A 222 -17.64 -8.02 10.20
C PRO A 222 -18.61 -7.79 9.03
N GLU A 223 -19.51 -6.79 9.12
CA GLU A 223 -20.42 -6.39 8.05
C GLU A 223 -19.76 -5.66 6.88
N TRP A 224 -18.50 -5.19 7.03
CA TRP A 224 -17.73 -4.57 5.95
C TRP A 224 -17.10 -5.59 4.99
N PHE A 225 -17.26 -6.88 5.26
CA PHE A 225 -16.64 -7.97 4.52
C PHE A 225 -17.68 -8.93 3.95
N TYR A 226 -17.26 -9.72 2.96
CA TYR A 226 -18.07 -10.75 2.32
C TYR A 226 -17.68 -12.13 2.84
N TRP A 227 -18.66 -12.99 3.07
CA TRP A 227 -18.47 -14.24 3.79
C TRP A 227 -18.96 -15.43 2.99
N ILE A 228 -18.23 -16.54 3.08
CA ILE A 228 -18.59 -17.86 2.54
C ILE A 228 -18.40 -18.92 3.63
N ASN A 229 -18.88 -20.14 3.39
CA ASN A 229 -18.49 -21.26 4.27
C ASN A 229 -17.00 -21.58 4.05
N SER A 230 -16.29 -21.96 5.11
CA SER A 230 -14.88 -22.35 5.00
C SER A 230 -14.68 -23.59 4.10
N SER A 231 -15.67 -24.48 4.02
CA SER A 231 -15.65 -25.65 3.13
C SER A 231 -15.78 -25.32 1.65
N ASP A 232 -16.28 -24.14 1.31
CA ASP A 232 -16.54 -23.74 -0.07
C ASP A 232 -15.34 -23.02 -0.70
N LEU A 233 -14.27 -22.79 0.08
CA LEU A 233 -13.10 -22.05 -0.37
C LEU A 233 -12.37 -22.73 -1.54
N ASP A 234 -12.28 -24.06 -1.53
CA ASP A 234 -11.57 -24.82 -2.57
C ASP A 234 -12.28 -24.77 -3.93
N ILE A 235 -13.59 -24.50 -3.92
CA ILE A 235 -14.41 -24.37 -5.13
C ILE A 235 -14.74 -22.91 -5.47
N TYR A 236 -14.25 -21.96 -4.66
CA TYR A 236 -14.50 -20.54 -4.87
C TYR A 236 -13.58 -20.01 -5.96
N SER A 237 -14.18 -19.53 -7.03
CA SER A 237 -13.49 -18.86 -8.14
C SER A 237 -14.39 -17.81 -8.77
N SER A 238 -13.80 -16.90 -9.55
CA SER A 238 -14.57 -16.04 -10.45
C SER A 238 -15.42 -16.92 -11.39
N PRO A 239 -16.73 -16.64 -11.57
CA PRO A 239 -17.55 -17.43 -12.48
C PRO A 239 -17.14 -17.18 -13.93
N TYR A 240 -16.93 -18.24 -14.71
CA TYR A 240 -16.68 -18.15 -16.14
C TYR A 240 -18.01 -18.07 -16.91
N ILE A 241 -18.13 -17.11 -17.82
CA ILE A 241 -19.35 -16.83 -18.56
C ILE A 241 -19.07 -17.16 -20.03
N ASP A 242 -19.26 -18.44 -20.37
CA ASP A 242 -18.96 -18.97 -21.71
C ASP A 242 -19.89 -18.44 -22.81
N THR A 243 -21.03 -17.86 -22.42
CA THR A 243 -21.98 -17.22 -23.34
C THR A 243 -21.52 -15.86 -23.86
N ILE A 244 -20.51 -15.24 -23.25
CA ILE A 244 -19.97 -13.94 -23.67
C ILE A 244 -18.73 -14.16 -24.54
N VAL A 245 -18.77 -13.66 -25.77
CA VAL A 245 -17.64 -13.74 -26.72
C VAL A 245 -16.59 -12.70 -26.38
N GLY A 246 -15.48 -13.15 -25.79
CA GLY A 246 -14.31 -12.33 -25.47
C GLY A 246 -13.48 -12.95 -24.34
N GLU A 247 -12.16 -12.78 -24.39
CA GLU A 247 -11.25 -13.39 -23.41
C GLU A 247 -11.26 -12.66 -22.07
N THR A 248 -11.29 -11.33 -22.06
CA THR A 248 -11.32 -10.52 -20.83
C THR A 248 -12.06 -9.22 -21.10
N LEU A 249 -13.18 -8.99 -20.42
CA LEU A 249 -14.07 -7.87 -20.71
C LEU A 249 -14.40 -7.06 -19.45
N PRO A 250 -14.48 -5.72 -19.55
CA PRO A 250 -14.91 -4.91 -18.43
C PRO A 250 -16.39 -5.21 -18.10
N PRO A 251 -16.79 -5.14 -16.82
CA PRO A 251 -18.18 -5.34 -16.44
C PRO A 251 -18.98 -4.09 -16.74
N ILE A 252 -19.39 -3.91 -18.01
CA ILE A 252 -20.36 -2.90 -18.39
C ILE A 252 -21.78 -3.43 -18.21
N ILE A 253 -22.74 -2.52 -18.06
CA ILE A 253 -24.15 -2.83 -17.78
C ILE A 253 -24.75 -3.82 -18.80
N ASP A 254 -24.35 -3.71 -20.06
CA ASP A 254 -24.89 -4.53 -21.16
C ASP A 254 -24.58 -6.02 -21.02
N TYR A 255 -23.50 -6.39 -20.33
CA TYR A 255 -23.14 -7.80 -20.10
C TYR A 255 -23.85 -8.40 -18.88
N MET A 256 -24.38 -7.58 -17.98
CA MET A 256 -24.98 -8.07 -16.72
C MET A 256 -26.15 -9.04 -16.91
N PRO A 257 -27.05 -8.88 -17.89
CA PRO A 257 -28.09 -9.88 -18.14
C PRO A 257 -27.51 -11.28 -18.39
N ASP A 258 -26.46 -11.41 -19.19
CA ASP A 258 -25.84 -12.71 -19.50
C ASP A 258 -25.11 -13.26 -18.28
N VAL A 259 -24.34 -12.40 -17.58
CA VAL A 259 -23.66 -12.76 -16.33
C VAL A 259 -24.64 -13.33 -15.32
N TYR A 260 -25.74 -12.64 -15.00
CA TYR A 260 -26.67 -13.07 -13.96
C TYR A 260 -27.55 -14.27 -14.36
N ASN A 261 -27.82 -14.45 -15.65
CA ASN A 261 -28.59 -15.59 -16.12
C ASN A 261 -27.77 -16.88 -16.14
N HIS A 262 -26.44 -16.78 -16.19
CA HIS A 262 -25.51 -17.91 -16.28
C HIS A 262 -25.59 -18.85 -15.05
N PRO A 263 -25.58 -20.19 -15.25
CA PRO A 263 -25.60 -21.17 -14.16
C PRO A 263 -24.44 -21.01 -13.18
N ASP A 264 -23.23 -20.73 -13.66
CA ASP A 264 -22.06 -20.60 -12.78
C ASP A 264 -22.15 -19.37 -11.88
N THR A 265 -22.73 -18.27 -12.36
CA THR A 265 -23.02 -17.11 -11.51
C THR A 265 -24.03 -17.47 -10.43
N LYS A 266 -25.10 -18.21 -10.75
CA LYS A 266 -26.08 -18.64 -9.74
C LYS A 266 -25.45 -19.55 -8.69
N LYS A 267 -24.57 -20.47 -9.11
CA LYS A 267 -23.78 -21.32 -8.21
C LYS A 267 -22.88 -20.47 -7.32
N HIS A 268 -22.14 -19.52 -7.90
CA HIS A 268 -21.25 -18.60 -7.18
C HIS A 268 -22.00 -17.77 -6.13
N LEU A 269 -23.13 -17.16 -6.50
CA LEU A 269 -23.95 -16.36 -5.59
C LEU A 269 -24.48 -17.17 -4.39
N SER A 270 -24.67 -18.49 -4.55
CA SER A 270 -25.15 -19.38 -3.48
C SER A 270 -24.10 -19.68 -2.39
N LEU A 271 -22.82 -19.45 -2.68
CA LEU A 271 -21.73 -19.66 -1.72
C LEU A 271 -21.75 -18.63 -0.59
N PHE A 272 -22.25 -17.43 -0.88
CA PHE A 272 -22.22 -16.31 0.05
C PHE A 272 -23.21 -16.46 1.21
N LYS A 273 -22.78 -15.97 2.38
CA LYS A 273 -23.53 -15.98 3.62
C LYS A 273 -23.60 -14.58 4.21
N GLU A 274 -24.63 -14.34 5.01
CA GLU A 274 -24.71 -13.11 5.82
C GLU A 274 -23.55 -13.08 6.82
N ASN A 275 -23.09 -11.89 7.22
CA ASN A 275 -21.98 -11.77 8.16
C ASN A 275 -22.24 -12.56 9.47
N PRO A 276 -21.19 -13.19 10.06
CA PRO A 276 -21.33 -14.14 11.16
C PRO A 276 -21.97 -13.52 12.41
N LYS A 277 -21.62 -12.26 12.73
CA LYS A 277 -22.16 -11.53 13.88
C LYS A 277 -23.68 -11.34 13.77
N LYS A 278 -24.20 -11.04 12.58
CA LYS A 278 -25.65 -10.92 12.35
C LYS A 278 -26.37 -12.27 12.43
N GLN A 279 -25.73 -13.36 12.00
CA GLN A 279 -26.32 -14.70 12.13
C GLN A 279 -26.48 -15.15 13.59
N ASN A 280 -25.47 -14.93 14.43
CA ASN A 280 -25.57 -15.27 15.86
C ASN A 280 -24.67 -14.37 16.74
N PRO A 281 -25.19 -13.23 17.23
CA PRO A 281 -24.39 -12.29 18.02
C PRO A 281 -23.72 -12.90 19.26
N LYS A 282 -24.33 -13.92 19.89
CA LYS A 282 -23.77 -14.59 21.08
C LYS A 282 -22.53 -15.41 20.75
N LYS A 283 -22.50 -16.08 19.60
CA LYS A 283 -21.32 -16.80 19.12
C LYS A 283 -20.18 -15.85 18.77
N TRP A 284 -20.47 -14.61 18.35
CA TRP A 284 -19.43 -13.62 18.02
C TRP A 284 -18.57 -13.27 19.23
N SER A 285 -19.16 -13.18 20.42
CA SER A 285 -18.40 -12.98 21.67
C SER A 285 -17.34 -14.06 21.89
N LYS A 286 -17.56 -15.29 21.41
CA LYS A 286 -16.56 -16.36 21.49
C LYS A 286 -15.41 -16.15 20.51
N VAL A 287 -15.69 -15.65 19.30
CA VAL A 287 -14.66 -15.24 18.33
C VAL A 287 -13.79 -14.15 18.95
N VAL A 288 -14.42 -13.11 19.54
CA VAL A 288 -13.71 -12.02 20.21
C VAL A 288 -12.81 -12.53 21.33
N GLU A 289 -13.28 -13.47 22.15
CA GLU A 289 -12.47 -14.09 23.22
C GLU A 289 -11.27 -14.86 22.67
N LEU A 290 -11.44 -15.62 21.58
CA LEU A 290 -10.36 -16.39 20.95
C LEU A 290 -9.30 -15.47 20.34
N VAL A 291 -9.71 -14.40 19.66
CA VAL A 291 -8.80 -13.41 19.07
C VAL A 291 -8.02 -12.67 20.14
N LYS A 292 -8.67 -12.26 21.25
CA LYS A 292 -7.99 -11.67 22.40
C LYS A 292 -6.97 -12.62 23.07
N LYS A 293 -7.08 -13.93 22.85
CA LYS A 293 -6.12 -14.95 23.29
C LYS A 293 -5.01 -15.22 22.26
N GLY A 294 -4.94 -14.44 21.17
CA GLY A 294 -3.91 -14.53 20.15
C GLY A 294 -4.24 -15.41 18.94
N MET A 295 -5.48 -15.91 18.81
CA MET A 295 -5.90 -16.65 17.62
C MET A 295 -6.16 -15.70 16.45
N ASN A 296 -5.74 -16.06 15.24
CA ASN A 296 -6.10 -15.31 14.03
C ASN A 296 -7.64 -15.23 13.87
N ILE A 297 -8.14 -14.09 13.37
CA ILE A 297 -9.58 -13.85 13.23
C ILE A 297 -10.27 -14.84 12.29
N LEU A 298 -9.61 -15.27 11.20
CA LEU A 298 -10.18 -16.26 10.27
C LEU A 298 -10.21 -17.66 10.86
N ASP A 299 -9.21 -18.03 11.65
CA ASP A 299 -9.19 -19.32 12.35
C ASP A 299 -10.28 -19.35 13.43
N ALA A 300 -10.45 -18.24 14.17
CA ALA A 300 -11.49 -18.10 15.19
C ALA A 300 -12.90 -18.16 14.57
N THR A 301 -13.12 -17.48 13.45
CA THR A 301 -14.41 -17.51 12.74
C THR A 301 -14.68 -18.86 12.09
N THR A 302 -13.67 -19.49 11.48
CA THR A 302 -13.79 -20.87 10.97
C THR A 302 -14.14 -21.85 12.09
N LYS A 303 -13.50 -21.73 13.25
CA LYS A 303 -13.77 -22.60 14.41
C LYS A 303 -15.18 -22.45 14.97
N VAL A 304 -15.72 -21.24 15.03
CA VAL A 304 -17.01 -20.95 15.69
C VAL A 304 -18.21 -21.02 14.73
N TYR A 305 -18.01 -20.60 13.49
CA TYR A 305 -19.05 -20.46 12.47
C TYR A 305 -18.88 -21.37 11.26
N GLN A 306 -17.70 -21.97 11.06
CA GLN A 306 -17.35 -22.67 9.80
C GLN A 306 -17.43 -21.72 8.59
N MET A 307 -17.05 -20.46 8.81
CA MET A 307 -17.09 -19.39 7.81
C MET A 307 -15.75 -18.70 7.69
N THR A 308 -15.45 -18.20 6.50
CA THR A 308 -14.27 -17.41 6.19
C THR A 308 -14.64 -16.22 5.30
N VAL A 309 -13.73 -15.26 5.18
CA VAL A 309 -13.89 -14.12 4.28
C VAL A 309 -13.59 -14.55 2.85
N ALA A 310 -14.41 -14.10 1.91
CA ALA A 310 -14.28 -14.43 0.50
C ALA A 310 -13.04 -13.73 -0.12
N PRO A 311 -12.13 -14.48 -0.78
CA PRO A 311 -11.00 -13.89 -1.51
C PRO A 311 -11.44 -12.95 -2.64
N ALA A 312 -10.59 -11.97 -2.96
CA ALA A 312 -10.78 -11.12 -4.12
C ALA A 312 -10.41 -11.85 -5.43
N PHE A 313 -10.86 -11.34 -6.56
CA PHE A 313 -10.49 -11.77 -7.91
C PHE A 313 -10.68 -10.59 -8.87
N SER A 314 -10.21 -10.74 -10.11
CA SER A 314 -10.31 -9.70 -11.16
C SER A 314 -11.75 -9.22 -11.34
N ASP A 315 -11.91 -7.91 -11.48
CA ASP A 315 -13.21 -7.30 -11.78
C ASP A 315 -13.64 -7.51 -13.23
N ASN A 316 -12.76 -8.04 -14.09
CA ASN A 316 -13.06 -8.30 -15.49
C ASN A 316 -13.73 -9.66 -15.67
N ILE A 317 -14.74 -9.69 -16.52
CA ILE A 317 -15.44 -10.91 -16.93
C ILE A 317 -14.47 -11.79 -17.71
N ASN A 318 -14.45 -13.09 -17.39
CA ASN A 318 -13.64 -14.14 -18.02
C ASN A 318 -12.11 -14.00 -17.89
N ASP A 319 -11.62 -13.11 -17.03
CA ASP A 319 -10.20 -13.09 -16.67
C ASP A 319 -9.79 -14.45 -16.05
N ILE A 320 -8.75 -15.05 -16.62
CA ILE A 320 -8.26 -16.38 -16.25
C ILE A 320 -7.33 -16.37 -15.02
N GLN A 321 -7.02 -15.19 -14.48
CA GLN A 321 -6.19 -15.08 -13.29
C GLN A 321 -6.84 -15.79 -12.09
N PRO A 322 -6.05 -16.49 -11.26
CA PRO A 322 -6.57 -17.10 -10.04
C PRO A 322 -7.05 -16.03 -9.05
N PRO A 323 -7.97 -16.37 -8.13
CA PRO A 323 -8.31 -15.50 -7.01
C PRO A 323 -7.07 -15.06 -6.21
N TRP A 324 -7.14 -13.86 -5.66
CA TRP A 324 -6.12 -13.28 -4.80
C TRP A 324 -6.37 -13.74 -3.37
N TYR A 325 -5.75 -14.83 -2.96
CA TYR A 325 -6.01 -15.50 -1.67
C TYR A 325 -5.43 -14.79 -0.44
N ASP A 326 -4.70 -13.69 -0.63
CA ASP A 326 -4.12 -12.83 0.40
C ASP A 326 -4.89 -11.51 0.61
N VAL A 327 -5.82 -11.16 -0.30
CA VAL A 327 -6.69 -9.97 -0.16
C VAL A 327 -8.18 -10.26 -0.38
N THR A 328 -9.02 -9.39 0.16
CA THR A 328 -10.47 -9.36 -0.02
C THR A 328 -10.94 -7.95 -0.40
N PHE A 329 -12.22 -7.82 -0.73
CA PHE A 329 -12.86 -6.55 -1.04
C PHE A 329 -13.63 -6.01 0.15
N PHE A 330 -13.56 -4.69 0.37
CA PHE A 330 -14.52 -4.03 1.25
C PHE A 330 -15.92 -3.98 0.63
N ARG A 331 -16.93 -4.00 1.49
CA ARG A 331 -18.33 -3.77 1.12
C ARG A 331 -18.64 -2.28 1.08
N ILE A 332 -18.43 -1.69 -0.10
CA ILE A 332 -18.60 -0.26 -0.38
C ILE A 332 -20.05 0.20 -0.20
N TYR A 333 -21.03 -0.64 -0.56
CA TYR A 333 -22.46 -0.38 -0.40
C TYR A 333 -23.13 -1.42 0.50
N LEU A 334 -24.06 -0.96 1.33
CA LEU A 334 -24.85 -1.83 2.21
C LEU A 334 -25.98 -2.55 1.47
N ASP A 335 -26.39 -2.09 0.30
CA ASP A 335 -27.28 -2.81 -0.61
C ASP A 335 -26.55 -3.35 -1.84
N HIS A 336 -27.20 -4.25 -2.59
CA HIS A 336 -26.68 -4.73 -3.86
C HIS A 336 -26.81 -3.65 -4.96
N PRO A 337 -26.03 -3.77 -6.06
CA PRO A 337 -26.14 -2.85 -7.19
C PRO A 337 -27.58 -2.72 -7.70
N GLU A 338 -28.02 -1.49 -7.98
CA GLU A 338 -29.41 -1.22 -8.33
C GLU A 338 -29.87 -1.99 -9.58
N ASN A 339 -28.99 -2.09 -10.58
CA ASN A 339 -29.27 -2.81 -11.83
C ASN A 339 -29.25 -4.34 -11.67
N ALA A 340 -28.63 -4.86 -10.61
CA ALA A 340 -28.57 -6.28 -10.31
C ALA A 340 -29.81 -6.80 -9.57
N LYS A 341 -30.50 -5.95 -8.78
CA LYS A 341 -31.59 -6.36 -7.86
C LYS A 341 -32.66 -7.25 -8.49
N LYS A 342 -33.00 -7.02 -9.76
CA LYS A 342 -34.00 -7.81 -10.51
C LYS A 342 -33.60 -9.26 -10.79
N TYR A 343 -32.32 -9.60 -10.68
CA TYR A 343 -31.79 -10.95 -10.89
C TYR A 343 -31.60 -11.73 -9.59
N LEU A 344 -31.69 -11.05 -8.45
CA LEU A 344 -31.36 -11.62 -7.15
C LEU A 344 -32.60 -12.15 -6.44
N SER A 345 -32.39 -13.17 -5.60
CA SER A 345 -33.42 -13.56 -4.64
C SER A 345 -33.57 -12.48 -3.57
N LYS A 346 -34.76 -12.42 -2.94
CA LYS A 346 -35.07 -11.43 -1.89
C LYS A 346 -34.10 -11.50 -0.70
N ASP A 347 -33.60 -12.70 -0.40
CA ASP A 347 -32.74 -12.99 0.74
C ASP A 347 -31.27 -13.22 0.34
N GLN A 348 -30.86 -12.75 -0.85
CA GLN A 348 -29.49 -12.87 -1.32
C GLN A 348 -28.51 -12.23 -0.32
N ALA A 349 -27.56 -13.01 0.18
CA ALA A 349 -26.48 -12.50 1.02
C ALA A 349 -25.57 -11.53 0.22
N PRO A 350 -24.84 -10.61 0.89
CA PRO A 350 -23.83 -9.79 0.22
C PRO A 350 -22.80 -10.67 -0.49
N TYR A 351 -22.47 -10.34 -1.74
CA TYR A 351 -21.56 -11.14 -2.57
C TYR A 351 -20.51 -10.28 -3.28
N ILE A 352 -19.44 -10.95 -3.73
CA ILE A 352 -18.43 -10.42 -4.64
C ILE A 352 -18.74 -10.95 -6.04
N LEU A 353 -18.89 -10.05 -7.00
CA LEU A 353 -19.03 -10.29 -8.44
C LEU A 353 -18.52 -9.06 -9.19
N PHE A 354 -18.23 -9.18 -10.48
CA PHE A 354 -17.64 -8.14 -11.33
C PHE A 354 -18.22 -6.73 -11.12
N ASP A 355 -19.55 -6.63 -11.08
CA ASP A 355 -20.27 -5.38 -10.86
C ASP A 355 -20.10 -4.81 -9.43
N THR A 356 -20.22 -5.65 -8.40
CA THR A 356 -19.97 -5.22 -7.01
C THR A 356 -18.51 -4.79 -6.78
N ILE A 357 -17.57 -5.30 -7.58
CA ILE A 357 -16.18 -4.86 -7.54
C ILE A 357 -16.08 -3.45 -8.16
N LYS A 358 -16.62 -3.25 -9.36
CA LYS A 358 -16.74 -1.97 -10.10
C LYS A 358 -17.94 -1.13 -9.62
N SER A 359 -17.92 -0.79 -8.34
CA SER A 359 -18.99 -0.04 -7.68
C SER A 359 -19.23 1.38 -8.24
N ASN A 360 -18.29 1.92 -9.02
CA ASN A 360 -18.48 3.15 -9.78
C ASN A 360 -19.41 3.00 -10.99
N LEU A 361 -19.42 1.82 -11.62
CA LEU A 361 -20.29 1.52 -12.75
C LEU A 361 -21.63 0.94 -12.28
N HIS A 362 -21.61 0.24 -11.14
CA HIS A 362 -22.76 -0.49 -10.60
C HIS A 362 -23.03 -0.10 -9.13
N PRO A 363 -23.40 1.17 -8.84
CA PRO A 363 -23.60 1.61 -7.47
C PRO A 363 -24.87 1.01 -6.84
N GLY A 364 -24.81 0.83 -5.53
CA GLY A 364 -25.99 0.68 -4.68
C GLY A 364 -26.62 2.04 -4.35
N LYS A 365 -27.70 2.04 -3.57
CA LYS A 365 -28.36 3.25 -3.05
C LYS A 365 -27.98 3.59 -1.62
N LEU A 366 -27.35 2.66 -0.89
CA LEU A 366 -27.00 2.82 0.52
C LEU A 366 -25.48 2.75 0.69
N PRO A 367 -24.74 3.86 0.49
CA PRO A 367 -23.31 3.93 0.77
C PRO A 367 -22.99 3.50 2.20
N ASN A 368 -21.91 2.75 2.37
CA ASN A 368 -21.38 2.42 3.70
C ASN A 368 -20.55 3.60 4.24
N TYR A 369 -21.23 4.70 4.61
CA TYR A 369 -20.56 5.94 5.03
C TYR A 369 -19.53 5.77 6.15
N PRO A 370 -19.74 4.93 7.20
CA PRO A 370 -18.71 4.68 8.21
C PRO A 370 -17.41 4.11 7.63
N LEU A 371 -17.50 3.17 6.67
CA LEU A 371 -16.34 2.66 5.95
C LEU A 371 -15.72 3.75 5.06
N TRP A 372 -16.54 4.48 4.30
CA TRP A 372 -16.06 5.55 3.42
C TRP A 372 -15.27 6.61 4.18
N GLU A 373 -15.77 6.97 5.36
CA GLU A 373 -15.13 7.90 6.28
C GLU A 373 -13.79 7.34 6.80
N LYS A 374 -13.73 6.04 7.16
CA LYS A 374 -12.48 5.36 7.53
C LYS A 374 -11.44 5.44 6.40
N LEU A 375 -11.84 5.09 5.17
CA LEU A 375 -10.96 5.10 4.00
C LEU A 375 -10.48 6.51 3.63
N ALA A 376 -11.36 7.51 3.70
CA ALA A 376 -11.02 8.89 3.39
C ALA A 376 -10.11 9.57 4.44
N ASN A 377 -9.99 9.00 5.63
CA ASN A 377 -9.11 9.50 6.68
C ASN A 377 -7.70 8.87 6.68
N ILE A 378 -7.43 7.89 5.79
CA ILE A 378 -6.11 7.23 5.70
C ILE A 378 -5.02 8.25 5.36
N ILE A 379 -5.17 8.98 4.25
CA ILE A 379 -4.16 9.98 3.83
C ILE A 379 -4.05 11.14 4.83
N PRO A 380 -5.16 11.73 5.33
CA PRO A 380 -5.12 12.72 6.40
C PRO A 380 -4.33 12.30 7.64
N TYR A 381 -4.36 11.03 8.02
CA TYR A 381 -3.53 10.50 9.11
C TYR A 381 -2.05 10.65 8.77
N TYR A 382 -1.59 10.14 7.63
CA TYR A 382 -0.18 10.24 7.23
C TYR A 382 0.29 11.69 7.03
N GLN A 383 -0.56 12.58 6.53
CA GLN A 383 -0.23 14.01 6.40
C GLN A 383 0.02 14.65 7.77
N LYS A 384 -0.83 14.36 8.76
CA LYS A 384 -0.73 14.96 10.11
C LYS A 384 0.40 14.36 10.92
N GLU A 385 0.59 13.05 10.85
CA GLU A 385 1.59 12.35 11.66
C GLU A 385 3.02 12.51 11.12
N TYR A 386 3.16 12.46 9.78
CA TYR A 386 4.46 12.36 9.12
C TYR A 386 4.75 13.46 8.10
N GLY A 387 3.74 14.21 7.63
CA GLY A 387 3.95 15.31 6.70
C GLY A 387 4.17 14.89 5.24
N ILE A 388 3.56 13.79 4.77
CA ILE A 388 3.72 13.34 3.38
C ILE A 388 3.22 14.35 2.32
N ASP A 389 3.78 14.32 1.10
CA ASP A 389 3.48 15.31 0.03
C ASP A 389 2.48 14.84 -1.03
N GLY A 390 2.28 13.53 -1.15
CA GLY A 390 1.37 12.96 -2.13
C GLY A 390 1.03 11.50 -1.89
N ALA A 391 0.10 10.98 -2.67
CA ALA A 391 -0.25 9.56 -2.64
C ALA A 391 -0.64 9.03 -4.02
N ARG A 392 -0.34 7.74 -4.26
CA ARG A 392 -1.00 6.95 -5.30
C ARG A 392 -2.24 6.29 -4.69
N ILE A 393 -3.33 6.25 -5.46
CA ILE A 393 -4.53 5.49 -5.12
C ILE A 393 -4.64 4.31 -6.08
N ASP A 394 -4.34 3.13 -5.57
CA ASP A 394 -4.51 1.84 -6.23
C ASP A 394 -6.01 1.45 -6.25
N MET A 395 -6.45 0.78 -7.31
CA MET A 395 -7.84 0.39 -7.55
C MET A 395 -8.87 1.53 -7.46
N GLY A 396 -8.44 2.79 -7.56
CA GLY A 396 -9.34 3.95 -7.52
C GLY A 396 -10.42 3.90 -8.62
N HIS A 397 -10.11 3.23 -9.74
CA HIS A 397 -11.03 3.02 -10.85
C HIS A 397 -12.27 2.15 -10.53
N ALA A 398 -12.29 1.49 -9.37
CA ALA A 398 -13.39 0.63 -8.91
C ALA A 398 -14.28 1.31 -7.86
N LEU A 399 -13.82 2.43 -7.29
CA LEU A 399 -14.53 3.17 -6.26
C LEU A 399 -15.48 4.22 -6.84
N PRO A 400 -16.63 4.48 -6.20
CA PRO A 400 -17.57 5.50 -6.65
C PRO A 400 -16.93 6.89 -6.66
N ASP A 401 -17.30 7.71 -7.63
CA ASP A 401 -16.75 9.07 -7.80
C ASP A 401 -16.90 9.91 -6.52
N GLU A 402 -18.02 9.77 -5.79
CA GLU A 402 -18.25 10.45 -4.50
C GLU A 402 -17.21 10.08 -3.44
N LEU A 403 -16.84 8.80 -3.35
CA LEU A 403 -15.81 8.33 -2.42
C LEU A 403 -14.42 8.83 -2.83
N ILE A 404 -14.11 8.81 -4.13
CA ILE A 404 -12.85 9.37 -4.65
C ILE A 404 -12.76 10.86 -4.30
N HIS A 405 -13.81 11.63 -4.55
CA HIS A 405 -13.84 13.05 -4.19
C HIS A 405 -13.69 13.26 -2.68
N LEU A 406 -14.32 12.44 -1.84
CA LEU A 406 -14.17 12.50 -0.39
C LEU A 406 -12.71 12.29 0.04
N ILE A 407 -12.04 11.24 -0.47
CA ILE A 407 -10.62 10.94 -0.19
C ILE A 407 -9.73 12.12 -0.62
N LEU A 408 -9.90 12.61 -1.85
CA LEU A 408 -9.08 13.68 -2.42
C LEU A 408 -9.27 15.03 -1.69
N ASN A 409 -10.51 15.38 -1.38
CA ASN A 409 -10.84 16.66 -0.76
C ASN A 409 -10.28 16.74 0.67
N LYS A 410 -10.46 15.69 1.48
CA LYS A 410 -9.94 15.67 2.85
C LYS A 410 -8.43 15.86 2.94
N ALA A 411 -7.67 15.26 2.03
CA ALA A 411 -6.23 15.46 2.01
C ALA A 411 -5.86 16.89 1.59
N ARG A 412 -6.60 17.46 0.63
CA ARG A 412 -6.37 18.83 0.13
C ARG A 412 -6.86 19.93 1.06
N GLU A 413 -7.76 19.62 1.98
CA GLU A 413 -8.12 20.50 3.10
C GLU A 413 -6.92 20.71 4.05
N ILE A 414 -6.04 19.71 4.18
CA ILE A 414 -4.82 19.79 4.99
C ILE A 414 -3.68 20.43 4.20
N ASP A 415 -3.47 19.99 2.94
CA ASP A 415 -2.48 20.56 2.04
C ASP A 415 -3.04 20.68 0.62
N HIS A 416 -3.36 21.91 0.20
CA HIS A 416 -3.87 22.20 -1.14
C HIS A 416 -2.90 21.80 -2.28
N ASN A 417 -1.61 21.64 -1.98
CA ASN A 417 -0.58 21.21 -2.93
C ASN A 417 -0.33 19.70 -2.93
N PHE A 418 -1.11 18.92 -2.19
CA PHE A 418 -0.99 17.47 -2.15
C PHE A 418 -1.32 16.86 -3.51
N ILE A 419 -0.45 15.95 -3.97
CA ILE A 419 -0.53 15.36 -5.31
C ILE A 419 -1.08 13.95 -5.27
N PHE A 420 -1.99 13.67 -6.21
CA PHE A 420 -2.59 12.35 -6.38
C PHE A 420 -2.22 11.71 -7.70
N VAL A 421 -1.77 10.46 -7.66
CA VAL A 421 -1.54 9.60 -8.82
C VAL A 421 -2.65 8.55 -8.88
N ALA A 422 -3.36 8.47 -10.00
CA ALA A 422 -4.28 7.37 -10.27
C ALA A 422 -3.52 6.18 -10.83
N GLU A 423 -3.82 4.98 -10.33
CA GLU A 423 -3.52 3.75 -11.04
C GLU A 423 -4.43 3.62 -12.27
N GLU A 424 -4.02 4.30 -13.33
CA GLU A 424 -4.66 4.24 -14.65
C GLU A 424 -3.55 4.00 -15.68
N LEU A 425 -3.65 2.89 -16.40
CA LEU A 425 -2.67 2.47 -17.40
C LEU A 425 -3.09 2.89 -18.81
N ASP A 426 -4.38 3.08 -19.08
CA ASP A 426 -4.87 3.58 -20.36
C ASP A 426 -4.80 5.10 -20.42
N MET A 427 -3.88 5.62 -21.24
CA MET A 427 -3.69 7.04 -21.48
C MET A 427 -4.97 7.76 -21.94
N LYS A 428 -5.92 7.07 -22.58
CA LYS A 428 -7.21 7.64 -23.00
C LYS A 428 -8.04 8.14 -21.81
N ASN A 429 -7.85 7.53 -20.64
CA ASN A 429 -8.56 7.87 -19.41
C ASN A 429 -7.92 9.03 -18.64
N ALA A 430 -6.80 9.60 -19.09
CA ALA A 430 -6.15 10.74 -18.43
C ALA A 430 -7.11 11.92 -18.19
N LYS A 431 -7.96 12.25 -19.17
CA LYS A 431 -8.97 13.31 -19.03
C LYS A 431 -10.03 12.98 -17.98
N LYS A 432 -10.39 11.69 -17.86
CA LYS A 432 -11.34 11.22 -16.84
C LYS A 432 -10.72 11.30 -15.45
N ALA A 433 -9.48 10.80 -15.27
CA ALA A 433 -8.74 10.90 -14.02
C ALA A 433 -8.59 12.37 -13.56
N LYS A 434 -8.25 13.28 -14.48
CA LYS A 434 -8.16 14.72 -14.19
C LYS A 434 -9.50 15.32 -13.73
N LYS A 435 -10.62 14.91 -14.34
CA LYS A 435 -11.98 15.35 -13.93
C LYS A 435 -12.35 14.85 -12.53
N LEU A 436 -11.93 13.64 -12.17
CA LEU A 436 -12.09 13.10 -10.82
C LEU A 436 -11.20 13.81 -9.78
N GLY A 437 -10.19 14.55 -10.24
CA GLY A 437 -9.34 15.39 -9.40
C GLY A 437 -7.93 14.85 -9.21
N TYR A 438 -7.53 13.78 -9.88
CA TYR A 438 -6.14 13.31 -9.89
C TYR A 438 -5.22 14.29 -10.65
N ASP A 439 -3.96 14.34 -10.23
CA ASP A 439 -2.93 15.18 -10.86
C ASP A 439 -2.12 14.41 -11.92
N MET A 440 -1.96 13.10 -11.73
CA MET A 440 -1.17 12.21 -12.59
C MET A 440 -1.88 10.86 -12.81
N ILE A 441 -1.47 10.16 -13.87
CA ILE A 441 -1.77 8.73 -14.10
C ILE A 441 -0.45 7.97 -14.22
N ILE A 442 -0.46 6.67 -13.92
CA ILE A 442 0.71 5.79 -14.14
C ILE A 442 1.04 5.66 -15.63
N GLY A 443 0.01 5.48 -16.47
CA GLY A 443 0.16 5.28 -17.91
C GLY A 443 0.78 3.94 -18.28
N ASN A 444 1.09 3.77 -19.57
CA ASN A 444 1.60 2.53 -20.14
C ASN A 444 2.95 2.70 -20.86
N GLY A 445 3.70 3.75 -20.54
CA GLY A 445 5.00 4.06 -21.18
C GLY A 445 5.96 2.88 -21.17
N PHE A 446 6.02 2.11 -20.07
CA PHE A 446 6.87 0.92 -19.94
C PHE A 446 6.62 -0.16 -21.01
N ILE A 447 5.39 -0.28 -21.53
CA ILE A 447 5.06 -1.18 -22.65
C ILE A 447 5.36 -0.51 -23.98
N MET A 448 5.04 0.78 -24.10
CA MET A 448 5.02 1.49 -25.37
C MET A 448 6.41 1.94 -25.82
N GLU A 449 7.24 2.46 -24.92
CA GLU A 449 8.50 3.12 -25.22
C GLU A 449 9.56 2.17 -25.81
N THR A 450 9.54 0.91 -25.38
CA THR A 450 10.51 -0.12 -25.83
C THR A 450 10.18 -0.66 -27.23
N ARG A 451 9.01 -0.34 -27.78
CA ARG A 451 8.45 -0.91 -29.02
C ARG A 451 8.53 0.07 -30.19
N ILE A 452 9.75 0.47 -30.53
CA ILE A 452 10.02 1.47 -31.58
C ILE A 452 9.57 0.99 -32.96
N LEU A 453 9.90 -0.25 -33.33
CA LEU A 453 9.61 -0.82 -34.65
C LEU A 453 8.10 -1.04 -34.89
N GLU A 454 7.33 -1.21 -33.82
CA GLU A 454 5.85 -1.31 -33.86
C GLU A 454 5.17 0.07 -33.94
N GLY A 455 5.95 1.17 -33.91
CA GLY A 455 5.43 2.54 -33.89
C GLY A 455 4.84 2.97 -32.54
N LYS A 456 4.97 2.14 -31.50
CA LYS A 456 4.34 2.36 -30.19
C LYS A 456 5.00 3.49 -29.39
N LEU A 457 6.32 3.67 -29.49
CA LEU A 457 6.99 4.84 -28.92
C LEU A 457 6.42 6.14 -29.51
N HIS A 458 6.20 6.19 -30.83
CA HIS A 458 5.63 7.35 -31.50
C HIS A 458 4.20 7.62 -31.07
N GLU A 459 3.39 6.56 -30.90
CA GLU A 459 2.04 6.66 -30.35
C GLU A 459 2.05 7.25 -28.93
N PHE A 460 2.95 6.77 -28.09
CA PHE A 460 3.09 7.24 -26.71
C PHE A 460 3.52 8.71 -26.66
N VAL A 461 4.57 9.11 -27.38
CA VAL A 461 5.04 10.50 -27.42
C VAL A 461 3.97 11.47 -27.93
N LYS A 462 3.12 11.04 -28.88
CA LYS A 462 1.97 11.84 -29.34
C LYS A 462 0.81 11.93 -28.34
N SER A 463 0.77 11.04 -27.36
CA SER A 463 -0.28 11.01 -26.34
C SER A 463 0.00 11.88 -25.12
N LEU A 464 1.27 12.25 -24.90
CA LEU A 464 1.75 13.22 -23.90
C LEU A 464 1.34 14.65 -24.26
#